data_AF-A0A3D4CKH9-F1
#
_entry.id   AF-A0A3D4CKH9-F1
#
_cell.length_a   1.000
_cell.length_b   1.000
_cell.length_c   1.000
_cell.angle_alpha   90.00
_cell.angle_beta   90.00
_cell.angle_gamma   90.00
#
_symmetry.space_group_name_H-M   'P 1'
#
loop_
_entity.id
_entity.type
_entity.pdbx_description
1 polymer ?
#
loop_
_entity_poly.entity_id
_entity_poly.type
_entity_poly.pdbx_seq_one_letter_code
_entity_poly.pdbx_strand_id
1 'polypeptide(L)'
;MANLLHKDKTICALSSPPGMGAIALIRLSGKQVFDIIKPSFKKDLSKVPSHTAHFGNFRDNNGNIIDEVLITVFRAPKTFTGEDVLEISCHGSTYIQQQIINQLLQNGAVLAAPGEFTLRAFLNGRMFLSQADAIADLIHSTSEAAH
;
A
#
# COMPACT_ATOMS: atom_id res chain seq x y z
N MET A 1 -7.94 1.14 -22.60
CA MET A 1 -7.82 1.69 -21.22
C MET A 1 -8.75 1.04 -20.20
N ALA A 2 -9.91 0.48 -20.57
CA ALA A 2 -10.83 -0.17 -19.63
C ALA A 2 -10.34 -1.49 -18.98
N ASN A 3 -9.22 -2.06 -19.46
CA ASN A 3 -8.69 -3.35 -19.01
C ASN A 3 -7.54 -3.23 -17.97
N LEU A 4 -7.24 -2.01 -17.50
CA LEU A 4 -6.13 -1.74 -16.56
C LEU A 4 -6.56 -1.58 -15.10
N LEU A 5 -7.86 -1.39 -14.86
CA LEU A 5 -8.38 -1.13 -13.52
C LEU A 5 -8.81 -2.43 -12.89
N HIS A 6 -8.20 -2.77 -11.76
CA HIS A 6 -8.67 -3.85 -10.91
C HIS A 6 -9.89 -3.39 -10.10
N LYS A 7 -10.96 -3.05 -10.82
CA LYS A 7 -12.22 -2.57 -10.25
C LYS A 7 -12.72 -3.62 -9.26
N ASP A 8 -12.96 -3.18 -8.03
CA ASP A 8 -13.34 -4.01 -6.86
C ASP A 8 -12.28 -4.95 -6.26
N LYS A 9 -11.03 -4.95 -6.75
CA LYS A 9 -9.93 -5.66 -6.09
C LYS A 9 -9.13 -4.72 -5.20
N THR A 10 -8.59 -5.31 -4.13
CA THR A 10 -7.55 -4.66 -3.33
C THR A 10 -6.21 -4.80 -4.05
N ILE A 11 -5.59 -3.67 -4.31
CA ILE A 11 -4.27 -3.62 -4.96
C ILE A 11 -3.16 -3.48 -3.93
N CYS A 12 -1.97 -3.98 -4.25
CA CYS A 12 -0.75 -3.73 -3.49
C CYS A 12 0.44 -3.41 -4.40
N ALA A 13 1.37 -2.58 -3.91
CA ALA A 13 2.68 -2.39 -4.55
C ALA A 13 3.72 -1.82 -3.57
N LEU A 14 5.00 -1.96 -3.93
CA LEU A 14 6.08 -1.19 -3.31
C LEU A 14 5.87 0.30 -3.64
N SER A 15 5.86 1.14 -2.60
CA SER A 15 5.69 2.59 -2.69
C SER A 15 7.01 3.37 -2.54
N SER A 16 8.01 2.77 -1.89
CA SER A 16 9.38 3.30 -1.89
C SER A 16 10.09 2.99 -3.21
N PRO A 17 11.16 3.72 -3.58
CA PRO A 17 11.98 3.36 -4.73
C PRO A 17 12.47 1.90 -4.67
N PRO A 18 12.59 1.22 -5.82
CA PRO A 18 13.10 -0.15 -5.86
C PRO A 18 14.57 -0.17 -5.41
N GLY A 19 14.94 -1.22 -4.67
CA GLY A 19 16.32 -1.42 -4.23
C GLY A 19 16.43 -1.76 -2.76
N MET A 20 17.66 -1.65 -2.26
CA MET A 20 17.99 -1.88 -0.86
C MET A 20 18.00 -0.56 -0.09
N GLY A 21 17.46 -0.57 1.12
CA GLY A 21 17.47 0.55 2.04
C GLY A 21 17.21 0.09 3.47
N ALA A 22 17.21 1.03 4.43
CA ALA A 22 16.84 0.71 5.80
C ALA A 22 15.38 0.27 5.90
N ILE A 23 14.49 0.98 5.20
CA ILE A 23 13.04 0.76 5.24
C ILE A 23 12.51 0.69 3.80
N ALA A 24 11.55 -0.19 3.59
CA ALA A 24 10.69 -0.20 2.41
C ALA A 24 9.23 -0.02 2.84
N LEU A 25 8.43 0.61 1.98
CA LEU A 25 7.01 0.83 2.22
C LEU A 25 6.18 0.06 1.18
N ILE A 26 5.34 -0.86 1.64
CA ILE A 26 4.39 -1.58 0.78
C ILE A 26 3.00 -1.07 1.11
N ARG A 27 2.26 -0.58 0.10
CA ARG A 27 0.93 -0.02 0.26
C ARG A 27 -0.12 -0.97 -0.29
N LEU A 28 -1.24 -1.09 0.42
CA LEU A 28 -2.47 -1.73 -0.04
C LEU A 28 -3.61 -0.72 -0.09
N SER A 29 -4.52 -0.85 -1.07
CA SER A 29 -5.75 -0.03 -1.17
C SER A 29 -6.91 -0.86 -1.70
N GLY A 30 -8.05 -0.80 -1.01
CA GLY A 30 -9.30 -1.44 -1.46
C GLY A 30 -10.18 -1.96 -0.33
N LYS A 31 -11.33 -2.53 -0.70
CA LYS A 31 -12.37 -2.98 0.27
C LYS A 31 -11.94 -4.17 1.15
N GLN A 32 -10.94 -4.94 0.74
CA GLN A 32 -10.54 -6.19 1.40
C GLN A 32 -9.18 -6.08 2.11
N VAL A 33 -8.64 -4.86 2.32
CA VAL A 33 -7.30 -4.70 2.94
C VAL A 33 -7.20 -5.38 4.31
N PHE A 34 -8.25 -5.32 5.12
CA PHE A 34 -8.26 -5.93 6.46
C PHE A 34 -8.38 -7.47 6.41
N ASP A 35 -9.08 -8.01 5.43
CA ASP A 35 -9.18 -9.46 5.25
C ASP A 35 -7.87 -10.05 4.72
N ILE A 36 -7.23 -9.35 3.78
CA ILE A 36 -5.95 -9.74 3.19
C ILE A 36 -4.82 -9.76 4.23
N ILE A 37 -4.80 -8.81 5.16
CA ILE A 37 -3.71 -8.71 6.15
C ILE A 37 -3.89 -9.68 7.33
N LYS A 38 -5.14 -10.09 7.61
CA LYS A 38 -5.51 -10.86 8.82
C LYS A 38 -4.72 -12.18 9.00
N PRO A 39 -4.42 -12.98 7.96
CA PRO A 39 -3.61 -14.19 8.13
C PRO A 39 -2.15 -13.89 8.49
N SER A 40 -1.63 -12.74 8.05
CA SER A 40 -0.22 -12.39 8.15
C SER A 40 0.13 -11.52 9.36
N PHE A 41 -0.88 -10.99 10.08
CA PHE A 41 -0.64 -10.12 11.24
C PHE A 41 -1.55 -10.48 12.41
N LYS A 42 -0.95 -10.79 13.56
CA LYS A 42 -1.68 -11.32 14.73
C LYS A 42 -2.74 -10.36 15.29
N LYS A 43 -2.49 -9.06 15.24
CA LYS A 43 -3.43 -8.04 15.74
C LYS A 43 -4.54 -7.82 14.73
N ASP A 44 -5.78 -7.82 15.20
CA ASP A 44 -6.95 -7.50 14.37
C ASP A 44 -6.98 -6.00 14.01
N LEU A 45 -6.40 -5.66 12.86
CA LEU A 45 -6.34 -4.30 12.35
C LEU A 45 -7.71 -3.75 11.92
N SER A 46 -8.73 -4.60 11.78
CA SER A 46 -10.10 -4.15 11.49
C SER A 46 -10.77 -3.45 12.68
N LYS A 47 -10.20 -3.54 13.88
CA LYS A 47 -10.75 -2.97 15.12
C LYS A 47 -9.97 -1.78 15.69
N VAL A 48 -8.87 -1.41 15.05
CA VAL A 48 -8.05 -0.28 15.50
C VAL A 48 -8.53 1.05 14.90
N PRO A 49 -8.25 2.19 15.55
CA PRO A 49 -8.49 3.50 14.98
C PRO A 49 -7.78 3.71 13.64
N SER A 50 -8.27 4.64 12.85
CA SER A 50 -7.53 5.11 11.66
C SER A 50 -6.37 6.02 12.08
N HIS A 51 -5.38 6.14 11.20
CA HIS A 51 -4.18 6.97 11.37
C HIS A 51 -3.32 6.55 12.57
N THR A 52 -3.28 5.24 12.87
CA THR A 52 -2.44 4.68 13.93
C THR A 52 -1.49 3.65 13.37
N ALA A 53 -0.30 3.59 13.96
CA ALA A 53 0.74 2.63 13.61
C ALA A 53 0.74 1.45 14.59
N HIS A 54 0.98 0.24 14.08
CA HIS A 54 0.94 -0.99 14.85
C HIS A 54 2.13 -1.87 14.53
N PHE A 55 2.93 -2.12 15.55
CA PHE A 55 4.15 -2.91 15.47
C PHE A 55 3.85 -4.40 15.69
N GLY A 56 4.56 -5.26 14.96
CA GLY A 56 4.54 -6.70 15.19
C GLY A 56 5.14 -7.51 14.06
N ASN A 57 5.10 -8.84 14.22
CA ASN A 57 5.61 -9.77 13.22
C ASN A 57 4.63 -9.94 12.06
N PHE A 58 5.14 -9.78 10.84
CA PHE A 58 4.49 -10.21 9.61
C PHE A 58 4.85 -11.68 9.33
N ARG A 59 3.85 -12.49 9.01
CA ARG A 59 4.00 -13.94 8.85
C ARG A 59 3.50 -14.45 7.51
N ASP A 60 4.10 -15.55 7.07
CA ASP A 60 3.58 -16.34 5.97
C ASP A 60 2.37 -17.19 6.41
N ASN A 61 1.71 -17.86 5.45
CA ASN A 61 0.58 -18.75 5.71
C ASN A 61 0.94 -20.02 6.53
N ASN A 62 2.22 -20.37 6.64
CA ASN A 62 2.71 -21.47 7.46
C ASN A 62 3.00 -21.02 8.91
N GLY A 63 2.89 -19.73 9.19
CA GLY A 63 3.16 -19.13 10.49
C GLY A 63 4.63 -18.74 10.70
N ASN A 64 5.51 -18.88 9.71
CA ASN A 64 6.90 -18.42 9.79
C ASN A 64 6.93 -16.89 9.79
N ILE A 65 7.87 -16.31 10.55
CA ILE A 65 8.09 -14.86 10.55
C ILE A 65 8.86 -14.49 9.29
N ILE A 66 8.30 -13.57 8.51
CA ILE A 66 8.99 -12.95 7.37
C ILE A 66 9.80 -11.76 7.85
N ASP A 67 9.18 -10.87 8.64
CA ASP A 67 9.82 -9.66 9.16
C ASP A 67 9.06 -9.10 10.39
N GLU A 68 9.71 -8.22 11.12
CA GLU A 68 9.11 -7.35 12.12
C GLU A 68 8.80 -5.99 11.48
N VAL A 69 7.52 -5.60 11.46
CA VAL A 69 7.02 -4.49 10.65
C VAL A 69 6.22 -3.49 11.48
N LEU A 70 6.07 -2.28 10.93
CA LEU A 70 5.09 -1.31 11.39
C LEU A 70 3.98 -1.18 10.33
N ILE A 71 2.74 -1.49 10.71
CA ILE A 71 1.58 -1.33 9.82
C ILE A 71 0.81 -0.08 10.24
N THR A 72 0.70 0.88 9.33
CA THR A 72 -0.15 2.07 9.50
C THR A 72 -1.51 1.84 8.87
N VAL A 73 -2.56 2.09 9.64
CA VAL A 73 -3.96 1.88 9.21
C VAL A 73 -4.59 3.19 8.80
N PHE A 74 -5.17 3.25 7.61
CA PHE A 74 -5.95 4.39 7.14
C PHE A 74 -7.34 3.92 6.68
N ARG A 75 -8.40 4.57 7.17
CA ARG A 75 -9.77 4.23 6.83
C ARG A 75 -10.38 5.25 5.89
N ALA A 76 -11.16 4.76 4.93
CA ALA A 76 -11.95 5.60 4.06
C ALA A 76 -12.85 6.55 4.87
N PRO A 77 -13.16 7.75 4.34
CA PRO A 77 -12.68 8.32 3.09
C PRO A 77 -11.38 9.13 3.25
N LYS A 78 -10.82 9.21 4.47
CA LYS A 78 -9.69 10.09 4.81
C LYS A 78 -8.35 9.43 4.46
N THR A 79 -8.19 9.04 3.20
CA THR A 79 -6.98 8.38 2.69
C THR A 79 -6.58 8.98 1.34
N PHE A 80 -5.40 8.59 0.84
CA PHE A 80 -4.90 9.01 -0.47
C PHE A 80 -5.84 8.59 -1.60
N THR A 81 -6.21 7.31 -1.64
CA THR A 81 -7.10 6.76 -2.68
C THR A 81 -8.57 7.02 -2.41
N GLY A 82 -8.96 7.37 -1.18
CA GLY A 82 -10.36 7.43 -0.74
C GLY A 82 -10.93 6.07 -0.31
N GLU A 83 -10.16 4.99 -0.45
CA GLU A 83 -10.49 3.65 0.03
C GLU A 83 -9.83 3.37 1.39
N ASP A 84 -10.12 2.22 2.01
CA ASP A 84 -9.30 1.73 3.10
C ASP A 84 -7.89 1.40 2.59
N VAL A 85 -6.88 1.81 3.34
CA VAL A 85 -5.46 1.71 2.98
C VAL A 85 -4.67 1.17 4.17
N LEU A 86 -3.75 0.25 3.87
CA LEU A 86 -2.73 -0.18 4.82
C LEU A 86 -1.35 0.12 4.23
N GLU A 87 -0.45 0.59 5.07
CA GLU A 87 0.96 0.75 4.70
C GLU A 87 1.82 -0.07 5.63
N ILE A 88 2.65 -0.95 5.04
CA ILE A 88 3.56 -1.84 5.75
C ILE A 88 4.97 -1.27 5.58
N SER A 89 5.51 -0.71 6.65
CA SER A 89 6.92 -0.35 6.74
C SER A 89 7.70 -1.57 7.23
N CYS A 90 8.54 -2.13 6.36
CA CYS A 90 9.38 -3.30 6.62
C CYS A 90 10.86 -2.97 6.41
N HIS A 91 11.75 -3.87 6.78
CA HIS A 91 13.16 -3.74 6.42
C HIS A 91 13.31 -3.70 4.89
N GLY A 92 14.18 -2.80 4.40
CA GLY A 92 14.34 -2.55 2.97
C GLY A 92 15.14 -3.60 2.19
N SER A 93 15.16 -4.86 2.64
CA SER A 93 15.73 -5.98 1.87
C SER A 93 14.81 -6.34 0.70
N THR A 94 15.37 -6.48 -0.50
CA THR A 94 14.61 -6.90 -1.70
C THR A 94 13.95 -8.26 -1.51
N TYR A 95 14.58 -9.18 -0.77
CA TYR A 95 14.00 -10.47 -0.41
C TYR A 95 12.75 -10.30 0.47
N ILE A 96 12.84 -9.50 1.54
CA ILE A 96 11.72 -9.25 2.45
C ILE A 96 10.55 -8.59 1.69
N GLN A 97 10.84 -7.56 0.89
CA GLN A 97 9.84 -6.88 0.06
C GLN A 97 9.06 -7.87 -0.82
N GLN A 98 9.77 -8.78 -1.50
CA GLN A 98 9.17 -9.80 -2.36
C GLN A 98 8.35 -10.82 -1.56
N GLN A 99 8.85 -11.29 -0.40
CA GLN A 99 8.12 -12.22 0.45
C GLN A 99 6.79 -11.62 0.94
N ILE A 100 6.81 -10.36 1.41
CA ILE A 100 5.61 -9.66 1.84
C ILE A 100 4.63 -9.50 0.67
N ILE A 101 5.08 -9.00 -0.48
CA ILE A 101 4.20 -8.82 -1.66
C ILE A 101 3.60 -10.17 -2.07
N ASN A 102 4.39 -11.23 -2.21
CA ASN A 102 3.89 -12.55 -2.58
C ASN A 102 2.85 -13.07 -1.59
N GLN A 103 3.08 -12.86 -0.29
CA GLN A 103 2.13 -13.24 0.74
C GLN A 103 0.80 -12.47 0.64
N LEU A 104 0.85 -11.17 0.33
CA LEU A 104 -0.35 -10.36 0.10
C LEU A 104 -1.13 -10.83 -1.14
N LEU A 105 -0.42 -11.18 -2.22
CA LEU A 105 -1.02 -11.72 -3.44
C LEU A 105 -1.71 -13.08 -3.18
N GLN A 106 -1.06 -13.97 -2.41
CA GLN A 106 -1.67 -15.24 -2.00
C GLN A 106 -2.94 -15.04 -1.16
N ASN A 107 -2.99 -13.96 -0.37
CA ASN A 107 -4.14 -13.62 0.46
C ASN A 107 -5.26 -12.90 -0.32
N GLY A 108 -5.10 -12.66 -1.63
CA GLY A 108 -6.14 -12.11 -2.50
C GLY A 108 -5.93 -10.68 -2.97
N ALA A 109 -4.79 -10.04 -2.64
CA ALA A 109 -4.40 -8.80 -3.30
C ALA A 109 -4.01 -9.05 -4.77
N VAL A 110 -3.98 -7.98 -5.56
CA VAL A 110 -3.41 -7.98 -6.91
C VAL A 110 -2.36 -6.88 -7.02
N LEU A 111 -1.39 -7.01 -7.93
CA LEU A 111 -0.41 -5.95 -8.15
C LEU A 111 -1.09 -4.71 -8.74
N ALA A 112 -0.80 -3.54 -8.17
CA ALA A 112 -1.27 -2.29 -8.73
C ALA A 112 -0.67 -2.04 -10.12
N ALA A 113 -1.48 -1.56 -11.06
CA ALA A 113 -0.97 -1.03 -12.32
C ALA A 113 -0.22 0.30 -12.09
N PRO A 114 0.68 0.71 -13.01
CA PRO A 114 1.33 2.02 -12.93
C PRO A 114 0.31 3.15 -12.79
N GLY A 115 0.48 3.99 -11.77
CA GLY A 115 -0.42 5.12 -11.48
C GLY A 115 -1.79 4.73 -10.89
N GLU A 116 -2.07 3.45 -10.61
CA GLU A 116 -3.42 3.01 -10.21
C GLU A 116 -3.88 3.64 -8.88
N PHE A 117 -2.99 3.82 -7.89
CA PHE A 117 -3.35 4.51 -6.64
C PHE A 117 -3.82 5.94 -6.89
N THR A 118 -3.09 6.72 -7.70
CA THR A 118 -3.45 8.10 -8.05
C THR A 118 -4.73 8.15 -8.88
N LEU A 119 -4.88 7.22 -9.84
CA LEU A 119 -6.11 7.09 -10.62
C LEU A 119 -7.33 6.81 -9.73
N ARG A 120 -7.22 5.93 -8.73
CA ARG A 120 -8.29 5.68 -7.76
C ARG A 120 -8.60 6.92 -6.91
N ALA A 121 -7.57 7.68 -6.51
CA ALA A 121 -7.75 8.94 -5.81
C ALA A 121 -8.58 9.94 -6.65
N PHE A 122 -8.26 10.09 -7.93
CA PHE A 122 -9.04 10.90 -8.86
C PHE A 122 -10.50 10.40 -9.00
N LEU A 123 -10.69 9.10 -9.24
CA LEU A 123 -12.02 8.49 -9.41
C LEU A 123 -12.90 8.62 -8.16
N ASN A 124 -12.29 8.62 -6.96
CA ASN A 124 -12.97 8.80 -5.69
C ASN A 124 -13.09 10.29 -5.26
N GLY A 125 -12.78 11.23 -6.17
CA GLY A 125 -12.90 12.66 -5.91
C GLY A 125 -11.96 13.19 -4.84
N ARG A 126 -10.84 12.49 -4.58
CA ARG A 126 -9.81 12.93 -3.61
C ARG A 126 -8.90 14.01 -4.18
N MET A 127 -8.82 14.10 -5.50
CA MET A 127 -8.04 15.09 -6.24
C MET A 127 -8.64 15.34 -7.62
N PHE A 128 -8.38 16.51 -8.20
CA PHE A 128 -8.70 16.83 -9.59
C PHE A 128 -7.66 16.22 -10.56
N LEU A 129 -8.00 16.11 -11.85
CA LEU A 129 -7.07 15.55 -12.84
C LEU A 129 -5.76 16.35 -12.93
N SER A 130 -5.85 17.69 -12.89
CA SER A 130 -4.67 18.56 -12.85
C SER A 130 -3.78 18.32 -11.63
N GLN A 131 -4.35 17.89 -10.50
CA GLN A 131 -3.59 17.51 -9.31
C GLN A 131 -2.97 16.11 -9.43
N ALA A 132 -3.65 15.19 -10.12
CA ALA A 132 -3.12 13.85 -10.40
C ALA A 132 -1.89 13.91 -11.30
N ASP A 133 -1.92 14.75 -12.35
CA ASP A 133 -0.78 14.98 -13.24
C ASP A 133 0.38 15.64 -12.49
N ALA A 134 0.07 16.63 -11.64
CA ALA A 134 1.07 17.32 -10.81
C ALA A 134 1.80 16.41 -9.80
N ILE A 135 1.22 15.27 -9.39
CA ILE A 135 1.91 14.29 -8.52
C ILE A 135 3.10 13.65 -9.26
N ALA A 136 2.93 13.34 -10.55
CA ALA A 136 4.03 12.79 -11.34
C ALA A 136 5.16 13.83 -11.47
N ASP A 137 4.80 15.09 -11.76
CA ASP A 137 5.76 16.19 -11.85
C ASP A 137 6.49 16.42 -10.51
N LEU A 138 5.76 16.41 -9.39
CA LEU A 138 6.32 16.58 -8.04
C LEU A 138 7.34 15.49 -7.70
N ILE A 139 7.05 14.24 -8.05
CA ILE A 139 7.95 13.09 -7.81
C ILE A 139 9.21 13.18 -8.68
N HIS A 140 9.08 13.66 -9.92
CA HIS A 140 10.18 13.75 -10.88
C HIS A 140 10.97 15.07 -10.81
N SER A 141 10.50 16.03 -10.02
CA SER A 141 11.14 17.33 -9.86
C SER A 141 12.53 17.21 -9.20
N THR A 142 13.50 17.93 -9.75
CA THR A 142 14.90 17.94 -9.29
C THR A 142 15.35 19.33 -8.82
N SER A 143 14.43 20.29 -8.65
CA SER A 143 14.75 21.67 -8.22
C SER A 143 13.69 22.26 -7.28
N GLU A 144 14.10 23.12 -6.35
CA GLU A 144 13.24 23.75 -5.34
C GLU A 144 12.10 24.60 -5.94
N ALA A 145 12.29 25.19 -7.13
CA ALA A 145 11.25 25.95 -7.82
C ALA A 145 10.15 25.08 -8.46
N ALA A 146 10.35 23.75 -8.50
CA ALA A 146 9.46 22.79 -9.12
C ALA A 146 8.98 21.70 -8.15
N HIS A 147 9.27 21.83 -6.84
CA HIS A 147 8.75 20.98 -5.77
C HIS A 147 7.71 21.75 -4.97
#